data_AF-A0A7Y7NHI3-F1
#
_entry.id   AF-A0A7Y7NHI3-F1
#
_cell.length_a   1.000
_cell.length_b   1.000
_cell.length_c   1.000
_cell.angle_alpha   90.00
_cell.angle_beta   90.00
_cell.angle_gamma   90.00
#
_symmetry.space_group_name_H-M   'P 1'
#
loop_
_entity.id
_entity.type
_entity.pdbx_description
1 polymer ?
#
loop_
_entity_poly.entity_id
_entity_poly.type
_entity_poly.pdbx_seq_one_letter_code
_entity_poly.pdbx_strand_id
1 'polypeptide(L)'
;MAYTNIVSNKTLGEAFNFSKTSLKSGKDKEIYDRCKLIAESADTIKDKLVDYNVSTVQVKLLVDAVKDYHDIINAPRDTRKSSKSSKEEMMVLHDECDRILEEVIDKLMLTYNASQPDFYLEYFNARVIGGWKKKKDEEEPPVA
;
A
#
# COMPACT_ATOMS: atom_id res chain seq x y z
N MET A 1 -31.33 -6.10 15.68
CA MET A 1 -32.35 -7.11 16.04
C MET A 1 -33.75 -6.53 16.25
N ALA A 2 -33.92 -5.28 16.72
CA ALA A 2 -35.27 -4.71 16.91
C ALA A 2 -36.04 -4.46 15.59
N TYR A 3 -35.41 -3.80 14.62
CA TYR A 3 -36.01 -3.49 13.31
C TYR A 3 -36.36 -4.74 12.47
N THR A 4 -35.51 -5.77 12.50
CA THR A 4 -35.69 -7.02 11.73
C THR A 4 -36.87 -7.85 12.21
N ASN A 5 -37.14 -7.84 13.51
CA ASN A 5 -38.26 -8.59 14.11
C ASN A 5 -39.61 -7.96 13.81
N ILE A 6 -39.67 -6.63 13.67
CA ILE A 6 -40.92 -5.91 13.39
C ILE A 6 -41.26 -5.92 11.89
N VAL A 7 -40.25 -5.84 11.02
CA VAL A 7 -40.47 -5.87 9.55
C VAL A 7 -40.62 -7.31 9.01
N SER A 8 -40.41 -8.34 9.84
CA SER A 8 -40.43 -9.77 9.42
C SER A 8 -39.54 -10.08 8.21
N ASN A 9 -38.45 -9.32 8.04
CA ASN A 9 -37.51 -9.54 6.95
C ASN A 9 -36.41 -10.51 7.41
N LYS A 10 -36.73 -11.81 7.38
CA LYS A 10 -35.86 -12.92 7.84
C LYS A 10 -34.47 -12.90 7.19
N THR A 11 -34.36 -12.44 5.94
CA THR A 11 -33.10 -12.39 5.19
C THR A 11 -32.12 -11.36 5.75
N LEU A 12 -32.60 -10.19 6.20
CA LEU A 12 -31.77 -9.24 6.94
C LEU A 12 -31.39 -9.79 8.32
N GLY A 13 -32.32 -10.44 9.02
CA GLY A 13 -32.05 -11.03 10.35
C GLY A 13 -30.95 -12.10 10.32
N GLU A 14 -30.96 -12.95 9.30
CA GLU A 14 -29.93 -13.97 9.07
C GLU A 14 -28.60 -13.36 8.62
N ALA A 15 -28.63 -12.32 7.76
CA ALA A 15 -27.43 -11.61 7.30
C ALA A 15 -26.75 -10.77 8.40
N PHE A 16 -27.47 -10.37 9.45
CA PHE A 16 -26.96 -9.54 10.55
C PHE A 16 -26.78 -10.29 11.88
N ASN A 17 -26.87 -11.62 11.89
CA ASN A 17 -26.65 -12.42 13.10
C ASN A 17 -25.15 -12.61 13.40
N PHE A 18 -24.43 -11.51 13.56
CA PHE A 18 -23.03 -11.54 13.98
C PHE A 18 -22.96 -11.36 15.50
N SER A 19 -22.43 -12.37 16.19
CA SER A 19 -22.12 -12.22 17.61
C SER A 19 -20.91 -11.30 17.78
N LYS A 20 -20.87 -10.54 18.89
CA LYS A 20 -19.73 -9.69 19.26
C LYS A 20 -18.41 -10.48 19.29
N THR A 21 -18.47 -11.75 19.65
CA THR A 21 -17.32 -12.67 19.63
C THR A 21 -16.87 -12.98 18.21
N SER A 22 -17.81 -13.22 17.28
CA SER A 22 -17.51 -13.49 15.86
C SER A 22 -16.90 -12.27 15.13
N LEU A 23 -17.30 -11.06 15.52
CA LEU A 23 -16.71 -9.81 15.03
C LEU A 23 -15.32 -9.53 15.61
N LYS A 24 -14.99 -10.09 16.79
CA LYS A 24 -13.70 -9.88 17.45
C LYS A 24 -12.65 -10.96 17.09
N SER A 25 -13.08 -12.15 16.70
CA SER A 25 -12.20 -13.30 16.45
C SER A 25 -12.03 -13.67 14.98
N GLY A 26 -12.65 -12.92 14.06
CA GLY A 26 -12.56 -13.16 12.62
C GLY A 26 -11.24 -12.66 12.02
N LYS A 27 -10.98 -13.00 10.75
CA LYS A 27 -9.89 -12.38 9.99
C LYS A 27 -10.24 -10.93 9.69
N ASP A 28 -9.25 -10.04 9.73
CA ASP A 28 -9.44 -8.59 9.53
C ASP A 28 -10.27 -8.23 8.30
N LYS A 29 -10.00 -8.91 7.16
CA LYS A 29 -10.74 -8.75 5.91
C LYS A 29 -12.21 -9.19 6.01
N GLU A 30 -12.46 -10.34 6.64
CA GLU A 30 -13.82 -10.86 6.82
C GLU A 30 -14.63 -9.99 7.80
N ILE A 31 -13.97 -9.43 8.81
CA ILE A 31 -14.56 -8.46 9.73
C ILE A 31 -14.91 -7.17 8.98
N TYR A 32 -14.00 -6.66 8.14
CA TYR A 32 -14.26 -5.47 7.32
C TYR A 32 -15.46 -5.67 6.39
N ASP A 33 -15.51 -6.78 5.67
CA ASP A 33 -16.62 -7.08 4.73
C ASP A 33 -17.97 -7.14 5.46
N ARG A 34 -18.01 -7.72 6.66
CA ARG A 34 -19.21 -7.76 7.51
C ARG A 34 -19.60 -6.38 8.03
N CYS A 35 -18.65 -5.60 8.54
CA CYS A 35 -18.91 -4.26 9.05
C CYS A 35 -19.33 -3.29 7.94
N LYS A 36 -18.77 -3.43 6.74
CA LYS A 36 -19.16 -2.68 5.54
C LYS A 36 -20.62 -2.98 5.16
N LEU A 37 -21.01 -4.25 5.11
CA LEU A 37 -22.38 -4.65 4.82
C LEU A 37 -23.39 -4.10 5.86
N ILE A 38 -23.00 -4.05 7.14
CA ILE A 38 -23.80 -3.41 8.20
C ILE A 38 -23.89 -1.89 7.99
N ALA A 39 -22.78 -1.22 7.67
CA ALA A 39 -22.78 0.23 7.46
C ALA A 39 -23.62 0.65 6.23
N GLU A 40 -23.50 -0.08 5.11
CA GLU A 40 -24.24 0.20 3.87
C GLU A 40 -25.75 -0.03 4.04
N SER A 41 -26.13 -1.12 4.70
CA SER A 41 -27.54 -1.39 5.01
C SER A 41 -28.12 -0.39 6.01
N ALA A 42 -27.33 0.05 6.99
CA ALA A 42 -27.73 1.08 7.94
C ALA A 42 -27.91 2.45 7.28
N ASP A 43 -27.04 2.84 6.34
CA ASP A 43 -27.19 4.10 5.59
C ASP A 43 -28.42 4.06 4.67
N THR A 44 -28.73 2.89 4.08
CA THR A 44 -29.91 2.69 3.25
C THR A 44 -31.23 2.79 4.03
N ILE A 45 -31.21 2.41 5.32
CA ILE A 45 -32.42 2.31 6.18
C ILE A 45 -32.45 3.44 7.23
N LYS A 46 -31.55 4.42 7.16
CA LYS A 46 -31.34 5.45 8.19
C LYS A 46 -32.61 6.19 8.62
N ASP A 47 -33.52 6.49 7.69
CA ASP A 47 -34.75 7.22 7.99
C ASP A 47 -35.74 6.37 8.82
N LYS A 48 -35.72 5.05 8.66
CA LYS A 48 -36.55 4.10 9.42
C LYS A 48 -35.91 3.66 10.74
N LEU A 49 -34.64 4.00 10.94
CA LEU A 49 -33.87 3.72 12.16
C LEU A 49 -34.05 4.82 13.22
N VAL A 50 -34.50 6.01 12.81
CA VAL A 50 -34.89 7.11 13.71
C VAL A 50 -35.98 6.67 14.68
N ASP A 51 -36.97 5.90 14.20
CA ASP A 51 -38.06 5.33 15.01
C ASP A 51 -37.57 4.37 16.11
N TYR A 52 -36.32 3.91 16.02
CA TYR A 52 -35.69 3.00 16.99
C TYR A 52 -34.65 3.70 17.87
N ASN A 53 -34.70 5.03 17.97
CA ASN A 53 -33.73 5.87 18.69
C ASN A 53 -32.28 5.72 18.19
N VAL A 54 -32.07 5.23 16.96
CA VAL A 54 -30.75 5.24 16.34
C VAL A 54 -30.59 6.58 15.63
N SER A 55 -29.73 7.43 16.18
CA SER A 55 -29.47 8.74 15.59
C SER A 55 -28.67 8.60 14.30
N THR A 56 -28.95 9.44 13.30
CA THR A 56 -28.15 9.57 12.07
C THR A 56 -26.66 9.80 12.36
N VAL A 57 -26.35 10.41 13.51
CA VAL A 57 -24.98 10.59 14.00
C VAL A 57 -24.29 9.25 14.30
N GLN A 58 -25.01 8.27 14.84
CA GLN A 58 -24.45 6.95 15.17
C GLN A 58 -24.18 6.12 13.92
N VAL A 59 -25.02 6.24 12.88
CA VAL A 59 -24.79 5.61 11.58
C VAL A 59 -23.55 6.20 10.92
N LYS A 60 -23.39 7.53 10.98
CA LYS A 60 -22.20 8.20 10.47
C LYS A 60 -20.92 7.77 11.20
N LEU A 61 -20.95 7.71 12.54
CA LEU A 61 -19.83 7.20 13.34
C LEU A 61 -19.46 5.75 12.98
N LEU A 62 -20.45 4.92 12.66
CA LEU A 62 -20.20 3.55 12.20
C LEU A 62 -19.51 3.53 10.83
N VAL A 63 -19.98 4.33 9.87
CA VAL A 63 -19.35 4.45 8.55
C VAL A 63 -17.91 4.93 8.67
N ASP A 64 -17.67 5.96 9.48
CA ASP A 64 -16.34 6.51 9.73
C ASP A 64 -15.43 5.46 10.38
N ALA A 65 -15.91 4.73 11.39
CA ALA A 65 -15.14 3.68 12.05
C ALA A 65 -14.79 2.50 11.12
N VAL A 66 -15.67 2.15 10.18
CA VAL A 66 -15.39 1.11 9.16
C VAL A 66 -14.32 1.56 8.18
N LYS A 67 -14.32 2.84 7.82
CA LYS A 67 -13.28 3.42 6.97
C LYS A 67 -11.93 3.44 7.69
N ASP A 68 -11.88 3.91 8.92
CA ASP A 68 -10.65 3.94 9.71
C ASP A 68 -10.06 2.53 9.89
N TYR A 69 -10.93 1.54 10.12
CA TYR A 69 -10.52 0.14 10.23
C TYR A 69 -9.90 -0.39 8.92
N HIS A 70 -10.48 -0.06 7.77
CA HIS A 70 -9.93 -0.41 6.47
C HIS A 70 -8.54 0.19 6.24
N ASP A 71 -8.38 1.46 6.60
CA ASP A 71 -7.13 2.20 6.38
C ASP A 71 -6.00 1.63 7.26
N ILE A 72 -6.31 1.25 8.51
CA ILE A 72 -5.34 0.60 9.41
C ILE A 72 -4.88 -0.76 8.87
N ILE A 73 -5.79 -1.57 8.33
CA ILE A 73 -5.45 -2.90 7.80
C ILE A 73 -4.55 -2.79 6.55
N ASN A 74 -4.77 -1.79 5.71
CA ASN A 74 -4.02 -1.62 4.47
C ASN A 74 -2.71 -0.84 4.64
N ALA A 75 -2.59 0.03 5.64
CA ALA A 75 -1.40 0.85 5.89
C ALA A 75 -0.06 0.06 5.88
N PRO A 76 0.05 -1.15 6.49
CA PRO A 76 1.29 -1.94 6.42
C PRO A 76 1.62 -2.44 5.01
N ARG A 77 0.61 -2.71 4.18
CA ARG A 77 0.82 -3.15 2.78
C ARG A 77 1.21 -1.97 1.91
N ASP A 78 0.57 -0.83 2.10
CA ASP A 78 0.83 0.40 1.34
C ASP A 78 2.22 0.96 1.65
N THR A 79 2.62 0.96 2.93
CA THR A 79 3.99 1.34 3.33
C THR A 79 5.03 0.43 2.70
N ARG A 80 4.84 -0.91 2.75
CA ARG A 80 5.75 -1.86 2.10
C ARG A 80 5.84 -1.65 0.59
N LYS A 81 4.70 -1.44 -0.08
CA LYS A 81 4.64 -1.19 -1.51
C LYS A 81 5.35 0.11 -1.87
N SER A 82 5.08 1.18 -1.13
CA SER A 82 5.73 2.49 -1.30
C SER A 82 7.24 2.37 -1.12
N SER A 83 7.70 1.72 -0.04
CA SER A 83 9.13 1.53 0.19
C SER A 83 9.80 0.71 -0.90
N LYS A 84 9.12 -0.31 -1.44
CA LYS A 84 9.62 -1.08 -2.58
C LYS A 84 9.73 -0.22 -3.84
N SER A 85 8.68 0.53 -4.18
CA SER A 85 8.67 1.45 -5.33
C SER A 85 9.79 2.46 -5.23
N SER A 86 9.92 3.15 -4.09
CA SER A 86 10.98 4.14 -3.88
C SER A 86 12.37 3.53 -3.98
N LYS A 87 12.56 2.28 -3.53
CA LYS A 87 13.85 1.58 -3.66
C LYS A 87 14.15 1.23 -5.12
N GLU A 88 13.15 0.82 -5.89
CA GLU A 88 13.28 0.53 -7.32
C GLU A 88 13.60 1.82 -8.10
N GLU A 89 12.90 2.92 -7.80
CA GLU A 89 13.16 4.24 -8.38
C GLU A 89 14.58 4.73 -8.06
N MET A 90 15.06 4.57 -6.82
CA MET A 90 16.44 4.90 -6.46
C MET A 90 17.46 4.08 -7.26
N MET A 91 17.19 2.79 -7.50
CA MET A 91 18.08 1.96 -8.32
C MET A 91 18.13 2.44 -9.76
N VAL A 92 16.99 2.78 -10.36
CA VAL A 92 16.93 3.34 -11.72
C VAL A 92 17.71 4.65 -11.80
N LEU A 93 17.52 5.54 -10.83
CA LEU A 93 18.19 6.84 -10.81
C LEU A 93 19.72 6.70 -10.64
N HIS A 94 20.18 5.72 -9.86
CA HIS A 94 21.60 5.40 -9.77
C HIS A 94 22.15 4.87 -11.10
N ASP A 95 21.44 3.95 -11.77
CA ASP A 95 21.85 3.44 -13.08
C ASP A 95 21.90 4.57 -14.14
N GLU A 96 20.96 5.52 -14.09
CA GLU A 96 20.97 6.70 -14.96
C GLU A 96 22.15 7.63 -14.68
N CYS A 97 22.46 7.89 -13.40
CA CYS A 97 23.64 8.65 -13.01
C CYS A 97 24.94 8.00 -13.47
N ASP A 98 25.06 6.68 -13.30
CA ASP A 98 26.24 5.91 -13.73
C ASP A 98 26.41 5.98 -15.25
N ARG A 99 25.30 5.86 -16.02
CA ARG A 99 25.34 6.05 -17.48
C ARG A 99 25.76 7.46 -17.87
N ILE A 100 25.26 8.50 -17.21
CA ILE A 100 25.66 9.88 -17.52
C ILE A 100 27.17 10.05 -17.25
N LEU A 101 27.66 9.52 -16.14
CA LEU A 101 29.07 9.58 -15.79
C LEU A 101 29.93 8.88 -16.86
N GLU A 102 29.59 7.64 -17.23
CA GLU A 102 30.35 6.81 -18.17
C GLU A 102 30.21 7.24 -19.63
N GLU A 103 29.01 7.56 -20.06
CA GLU A 103 28.73 7.78 -21.48
C GLU A 103 28.91 9.22 -21.92
N VAL A 104 28.82 10.18 -20.99
CA VAL A 104 28.91 11.62 -21.28
C VAL A 104 30.17 12.21 -20.67
N ILE A 105 30.32 12.14 -19.34
CA ILE A 105 31.41 12.84 -18.65
C ILE A 105 32.76 12.21 -18.99
N ASP A 106 32.90 10.89 -18.88
CA ASP A 106 34.16 10.20 -19.20
C ASP A 106 34.58 10.43 -20.67
N LYS A 107 33.60 10.43 -21.59
CA LYS A 107 33.88 10.69 -23.01
C LYS A 107 34.31 12.14 -23.27
N LEU A 108 33.73 13.10 -22.56
CA LEU A 108 34.18 14.49 -22.61
C LEU A 108 35.59 14.64 -22.04
N MET A 109 35.91 13.90 -20.97
CA MET A 109 37.23 13.94 -20.34
C MET A 109 38.36 13.49 -21.27
N LEU A 110 38.09 12.63 -22.26
CA LEU A 110 39.08 12.26 -23.29
C LEU A 110 39.64 13.47 -24.06
N THR A 111 38.87 14.54 -24.22
CA THR A 111 39.34 15.77 -24.88
C THR A 111 40.40 16.51 -24.07
N TYR A 112 40.39 16.35 -22.75
CA TYR A 112 41.37 16.95 -21.85
C TYR A 112 42.66 16.15 -21.75
N ASN A 113 42.67 14.88 -22.18
CA ASN A 113 43.89 14.06 -22.17
C ASN A 113 45.04 14.70 -22.98
N ALA A 114 44.72 15.33 -24.12
CA ALA A 114 45.71 15.97 -24.98
C ALA A 114 46.07 17.40 -24.55
N SER A 115 45.14 18.12 -23.93
CA SER A 115 45.33 19.55 -23.59
C SER A 115 45.79 19.77 -22.14
N GLN A 116 45.34 18.94 -21.21
CA GLN A 116 45.59 19.04 -19.76
C GLN A 116 45.65 17.62 -19.14
N PRO A 117 46.77 16.90 -19.32
CA PRO A 117 46.90 15.50 -18.89
C PRO A 117 46.83 15.32 -17.36
N ASP A 118 47.31 16.31 -16.59
CA ASP A 118 47.25 16.26 -15.12
C ASP A 118 45.79 16.26 -14.62
N PHE A 119 44.94 17.10 -15.22
CA PHE A 119 43.51 17.15 -14.90
C PHE A 119 42.78 15.85 -15.25
N TYR A 120 43.10 15.26 -16.40
CA TYR A 120 42.56 13.96 -16.81
C TYR A 120 42.90 12.87 -15.79
N LEU A 121 44.16 12.80 -15.35
CA LEU A 121 44.62 11.81 -14.37
C LEU A 121 43.95 12.02 -13.01
N GLU A 122 43.85 13.26 -12.53
CA GLU A 122 43.18 13.57 -11.27
C GLU A 122 41.70 13.18 -11.28
N TYR A 123 40.98 13.43 -12.37
CA TYR A 123 39.58 13.04 -12.52
C TYR A 123 39.40 11.52 -12.39
N PHE A 124 40.15 10.72 -13.15
CA PHE A 124 40.03 9.25 -13.10
C PHE A 124 40.53 8.66 -11.79
N ASN A 125 41.51 9.30 -11.13
CA ASN A 125 41.96 8.90 -9.79
C ASN A 125 40.92 9.18 -8.70
N ALA A 126 40.18 10.29 -8.81
CA ALA A 126 39.09 10.62 -7.88
C ALA A 126 37.82 9.80 -8.13
N ARG A 127 37.68 9.19 -9.32
CA ARG A 127 36.52 8.40 -9.70
C ARG A 127 36.51 7.05 -8.96
N VAL A 128 35.54 6.87 -8.07
CA VAL A 128 35.28 5.58 -7.42
C VAL A 128 34.12 4.88 -8.13
N ILE A 129 34.44 3.90 -8.97
CA ILE A 129 33.44 3.02 -9.60
C ILE A 129 33.24 1.81 -8.68
N GLY A 130 32.42 1.99 -7.66
CA GLY A 130 32.17 0.99 -6.63
C GLY A 130 30.67 0.85 -6.37
N GLY A 131 29.94 0.28 -7.33
CA GLY A 131 28.49 0.04 -7.24
C GLY A 131 28.12 -1.23 -6.46
N TRP A 132 26.96 -1.18 -5.82
CA TRP A 132 26.29 -2.31 -5.18
C TRP A 132 26.15 -3.49 -6.16
N LYS A 133 26.79 -4.63 -5.88
CA LYS A 133 26.59 -5.83 -6.68
C LYS A 133 25.17 -6.37 -6.45
N LYS A 134 24.37 -6.43 -7.52
CA LYS A 134 23.14 -7.24 -7.56
C LYS A 134 23.49 -8.66 -7.13
N LYS A 135 22.83 -9.20 -6.10
CA LYS A 135 22.85 -10.64 -5.86
C LYS A 135 22.25 -11.29 -7.11
N LYS A 136 22.96 -12.25 -7.67
CA LYS A 136 22.48 -13.06 -8.80
C LYS A 136 21.24 -13.79 -8.30
N ASP A 137 20.09 -13.54 -8.90
CA ASP A 137 18.88 -14.29 -8.60
C ASP A 137 19.18 -15.76 -8.94
N GLU A 138 19.22 -16.61 -7.92
CA GLU A 138 19.32 -18.06 -8.09
C GLU A 138 18.02 -18.51 -8.75
N GLU A 139 18.07 -18.81 -10.04
CA GLU A 139 16.98 -19.48 -10.75
C GLU A 139 16.71 -20.81 -10.04
N GLU A 140 15.62 -20.88 -9.27
CA GLU A 140 15.13 -22.14 -8.73
C GLU A 140 14.86 -23.09 -9.90
N PRO A 141 15.43 -24.33 -9.89
CA PRO A 141 15.26 -25.25 -10.99
C PRO A 141 13.77 -25.60 -11.16
N PRO A 142 13.31 -25.83 -12.41
CA PRO A 142 11.93 -26.17 -12.68
C PRO A 142 11.54 -27.42 -11.90
N VAL A 143 10.46 -27.31 -11.12
CA VAL A 143 9.81 -28.44 -10.46
C VAL A 143 9.34 -29.38 -11.57
N ALA A 144 9.92 -30.59 -11.59
CA ALA A 144 9.59 -31.66 -12.53
C ALA A 144 8.20 -32.27 -12.25
#